data_AF-A0A7Y0ERU8-F1
#
_entry.id   AF-A0A7Y0ERU8-F1
#
_cell.length_a   1.000
_cell.length_b   1.000
_cell.length_c   1.000
_cell.angle_alpha   90.00
_cell.angle_beta   90.00
_cell.angle_gamma   90.00
#
_symmetry.space_group_name_H-M   'P 1'
#
loop_
_entity.id
_entity.type
_entity.pdbx_description
1 polymer ?
#
loop_
_entity_poly.entity_id
_entity_poly.type
_entity_poly.pdbx_seq_one_letter_code
_entity_poly.pdbx_strand_id
1 'polypeptide(L)' 'MDSLYEAGEFVRTVQRAQGLPISIVEEIAYENGWITRDQLLESAERYGKSPYGQHLKDVADHKIIDKPRRDQ' A
#
# COMPACT_ATOMS: atom_id res chain seq x y z
N MET A 1 24.40 -1.39 13.87
CA MET A 1 23.73 -2.43 13.07
C MET A 1 22.45 -2.90 13.74
N ASP A 2 22.39 -2.95 15.07
CA ASP A 2 21.20 -3.42 15.82
C ASP A 2 19.93 -2.63 15.53
N SER A 3 20.00 -1.29 15.43
CA SER A 3 18.82 -0.45 15.16
C SER A 3 18.12 -0.74 13.82
N LEU A 4 18.86 -1.09 12.75
CA LEU A 4 18.24 -1.44 11.47
C LEU A 4 17.55 -2.81 11.53
N TYR A 5 18.16 -3.75 12.27
CA TYR A 5 17.60 -5.09 12.47
C TYR A 5 16.31 -5.02 13.29
N GLU A 6 16.33 -4.29 14.41
CA GLU A 6 15.17 -4.06 15.26
C GLU A 6 14.03 -3.35 14.51
N ALA A 7 14.34 -2.32 13.71
CA ALA A 7 13.35 -1.64 12.88
C ALA A 7 12.71 -2.60 11.85
N GLY A 8 13.50 -3.47 11.23
CA GLY A 8 13.00 -4.48 10.30
C GLY A 8 12.07 -5.50 10.98
N GLU A 9 12.43 -5.96 12.18
CA GLU A 9 11.60 -6.88 12.98
C GLU A 9 10.28 -6.24 13.41
N PHE A 10 10.31 -4.96 13.80
CA PHE A 10 9.11 -4.20 14.15
C PHE A 10 8.15 -4.13 12.95
N VAL A 11 8.63 -3.67 11.79
CA VAL A 11 7.81 -3.56 10.56
C VAL A 11 7.21 -4.92 10.17
N ARG A 12 8.01 -5.99 10.22
CA ARG A 12 7.53 -7.36 9.92
C ARG A 12 6.42 -7.79 10.87
N THR A 13 6.57 -7.52 12.16
CA THR A 13 5.58 -7.88 13.18
C THR A 13 4.27 -7.14 12.97
N VAL A 14 4.32 -5.83 12.71
CA VAL A 14 3.13 -5.01 12.48
C VAL A 14 2.40 -5.42 11.18
N GLN A 15 3.13 -5.62 10.08
CA GLN A 15 2.54 -6.09 8.81
C GLN A 15 1.81 -7.43 8.99
N ARG A 16 2.41 -8.37 9.73
CA ARG A 16 1.78 -9.68 10.00
C ARG A 16 0.53 -9.55 10.85
N ALA A 17 0.50 -8.64 11.82
CA ALA A 17 -0.64 -8.43 12.69
C ALA A 17 -1.82 -7.78 11.97
N GLN A 18 -1.56 -6.83 11.06
CA GLN A 18 -2.60 -6.10 10.32
C GLN A 18 -3.02 -6.79 9.02
N GLY A 19 -2.19 -7.71 8.50
CA GLY A 19 -2.42 -8.34 7.20
C GLY A 19 -2.31 -7.37 6.01
N LEU A 20 -1.85 -6.15 6.26
CA LEU A 20 -1.75 -5.07 5.28
C LEU A 20 -0.29 -4.61 5.15
N PRO A 21 0.17 -4.36 3.91
CA PRO A 21 1.47 -3.74 3.69
C PRO A 21 1.50 -2.31 4.25
N ILE A 22 2.65 -1.92 4.82
CA ILE A 22 2.88 -0.60 5.42
C ILE A 22 3.58 0.30 4.39
N SER A 23 3.16 1.56 4.31
CA SER A 23 3.83 2.63 3.55
C SER A 23 3.85 2.44 2.03
N ILE A 24 2.71 2.07 1.43
CA ILE A 24 2.53 2.04 -0.02
C ILE A 24 2.34 3.47 -0.53
N VAL A 25 3.36 4.01 -1.19
CA VAL A 25 3.38 5.42 -1.60
C VAL A 25 2.42 5.67 -2.76
N GLU A 26 2.24 4.69 -3.65
CA GLU A 26 1.32 4.77 -4.78
C GLU A 26 -0.14 4.81 -4.34
N GLU A 27 -0.49 4.06 -3.28
CA GLU A 27 -1.82 4.10 -2.66
C GLU A 27 -2.07 5.49 -2.05
N ILE A 28 -1.14 5.99 -1.25
CA ILE A 28 -1.22 7.34 -0.66
C ILE A 28 -1.35 8.40 -1.76
N ALA A 29 -0.57 8.29 -2.84
CA ALA A 29 -0.62 9.23 -3.96
C ALA A 29 -1.97 9.17 -4.68
N TYR A 30 -2.54 7.98 -4.86
CA TYR A 30 -3.85 7.79 -5.47
C TYR A 30 -4.98 8.35 -4.58
N GLU A 31 -4.92 8.12 -3.27
CA GLU A 31 -5.88 8.66 -2.29
C GLU A 31 -5.88 10.19 -2.24
N ASN A 32 -4.70 10.81 -2.36
CA ASN A 32 -4.56 12.26 -2.39
C ASN A 32 -4.82 12.85 -3.79
N GLY A 33 -5.15 12.02 -4.79
CA GLY A 33 -5.39 12.45 -6.17
C GLY A 33 -4.15 12.97 -6.89
N TRP A 34 -2.95 12.63 -6.42
CA TRP A 34 -1.69 13.00 -7.06
C TRP A 34 -1.40 12.16 -8.31
N ILE A 35 -1.92 10.94 -8.36
CA ILE A 35 -1.87 10.06 -9.53
C ILE A 35 -3.27 9.58 -9.91
N THR A 36 -3.46 9.27 -11.19
CA THR A 36 -4.71 8.71 -11.70
C THR A 36 -4.77 7.20 -11.49
N ARG A 37 -5.97 6.63 -11.64
CA ARG A 37 -6.16 5.17 -11.60
C ARG A 37 -5.31 4.45 -12.63
N ASP A 38 -5.16 5.02 -13.83
CA ASP A 38 -4.38 4.40 -14.90
C ASP A 38 -2.87 4.40 -14.56
N GLN A 39 -2.36 5.46 -13.93
CA GLN A 39 -0.98 5.51 -13.45
C GLN A 39 -0.71 4.51 -12.31
N LEU A 40 -1.70 4.31 -11.43
CA LEU A 40 -1.64 3.28 -10.40
C LEU A 40 -1.61 1.86 -11.01
N LEU A 41 -2.43 1.60 -12.03
CA LEU A 41 -2.45 0.31 -12.73
C LEU A 41 -1.17 0.06 -13.52
N GLU A 42 -0.61 1.07 -14.17
CA GLU A 42 0.69 0.96 -14.86
C GLU A 42 1.78 0.56 -13.86
N SER A 43 1.78 1.18 -12.68
CA SER A 43 2.70 0.81 -11.58
C SER A 43 2.48 -0.64 -11.15
N ALA A 44 1.22 -1.05 -10.97
CA ALA A 44 0.86 -2.42 -10.63
C ALA A 44 1.33 -3.44 -11.68
N GLU A 45 1.26 -3.10 -12.96
CA GLU A 45 1.76 -3.93 -14.06
C GLU A 45 3.28 -4.09 -14.01
N ARG A 46 4.05 -3.03 -13.69
CA ARG A 46 5.50 -3.11 -13.51
C ARG A 46 5.89 -4.08 -12.39
N TYR A 47 5.10 -4.15 -11.32
CA TYR A 47 5.27 -5.11 -10.22
C TYR A 47 4.70 -6.51 -10.53
N GLY A 48 4.02 -6.68 -11.67
CA GLY A 48 3.59 -7.96 -12.21
C GLY A 48 2.62 -8.74 -11.32
N LYS A 49 2.97 -10.01 -11.03
CA LYS A 49 2.19 -10.93 -10.19
C LYS A 49 2.66 -10.92 -8.71
N SER A 50 3.49 -9.96 -8.33
CA SER A 50 3.91 -9.86 -6.93
C SER A 50 2.72 -9.52 -6.03
N PRO A 51 2.76 -9.88 -4.73
CA PRO A 51 1.76 -9.46 -3.77
C PRO A 51 1.55 -7.93 -3.76
N TYR A 52 2.61 -7.16 -4.01
CA TYR A 52 2.54 -5.69 -4.12
C TYR A 52 1.75 -5.24 -5.35
N GLY A 53 2.05 -5.81 -6.52
CA GLY A 53 1.29 -5.52 -7.75
C GLY A 53 -0.17 -5.94 -7.65
N GLN A 54 -0.47 -7.02 -6.94
CA GLN A 54 -1.86 -7.41 -6.64
C GLN A 54 -2.55 -6.41 -5.71
N HIS A 55 -1.87 -5.96 -4.64
CA HIS A 55 -2.39 -4.93 -3.74
C HIS A 55 -2.73 -3.63 -4.47
N LEU A 56 -1.84 -3.12 -5.34
CA LEU A 56 -2.10 -1.91 -6.11
C LEU A 56 -3.33 -2.04 -7.03
N LYS A 57 -3.58 -3.24 -7.58
CA LYS A 57 -4.81 -3.52 -8.35
C LYS A 57 -6.04 -3.50 -7.47
N ASP A 58 -5.94 -4.09 -6.28
CA ASP A 58 -7.06 -4.11 -5.32
C ASP A 58 -7.38 -2.70 -4.79
N VAL A 59 -6.39 -1.82 -4.65
CA VAL A 59 -6.57 -0.38 -4.39
C VAL A 59 -7.26 0.31 -5.57
N ALA A 60 -6.81 0.07 -6.80
CA ALA A 60 -7.44 0.63 -8.01
C ALA A 60 -8.91 0.19 -8.17
N ASP A 61 -9.23 -1.01 -7.67
CA ASP A 61 -10.58 -1.59 -7.65
C ASP A 61 -11.39 -1.24 -6.38
N HIS A 62 -10.83 -0.42 -5.48
CA HIS A 62 -11.46 0.05 -4.24
C HIS A 62 -11.81 -1.06 -3.23
N LYS A 63 -11.15 -2.22 -3.32
CA LYS A 63 -11.42 -3.39 -2.47
C LYS A 63 -10.84 -3.29 -1.06
N ILE A 64 -9.90 -2.37 -0.83
CA ILE A 64 -9.17 -2.19 0.43
C ILE A 64 -9.63 -0.91 1.17
N ILE A 65 -10.53 -0.11 0.57
CA ILE A 65 -10.89 1.20 1.10
C ILE A 65 -11.80 1.08 2.32
N ASP A 66 -11.20 1.11 3.51
CA ASP A 66 -11.85 1.46 4.76
C ASP A 66 -11.60 2.95 5.04
N LYS A 67 -12.56 3.81 4.71
CA LYS A 67 -12.54 5.21 5.15
C LYS A 67 -13.23 5.30 6.51
N PRO A 68 -12.54 5.71 7.60
CA PRO A 68 -13.21 6.59 8.54
C PRO A 68 -13.45 7.90 7.80
N ARG A 69 -14.73 8.30 7.75
CA ARG A 69 -15.16 9.59 7.21
C ARG A 69 -14.24 10.68 7.76
N ARG A 70 -13.56 11.42 6.86
CA ARG A 70 -13.06 12.75 7.22
C ARG A 70 -14.29 13.65 7.29
N ASP A 71 -14.92 13.64 8.45
CA ASP A 71 -15.93 14.62 8.82
C ASP A 71 -15.23 15.98 8.95
N GLN A 72 -15.70 16.94 8.15
CA GLN A 72 -15.56 18.41 8.25
C GLN A 72 -14.17 19.04 8.15
#